data_AF-A0AAN8PXP4-F1
#
_entry.id   AF-A0AAN8PXP4-F1
#
_cell.length_a   1.000
_cell.length_b   1.000
_cell.length_c   1.000
_cell.angle_alpha   90.00
_cell.angle_beta   90.00
_cell.angle_gamma   90.00
#
_symmetry.space_group_name_H-M   'P 1'
#
loop_
_entity.id
_entity.type
_entity.pdbx_description
1 polymer ?
#
loop_
_entity_poly.entity_id
_entity_poly.type
_entity_poly.pdbx_seq_one_letter_code
_entity_poly.pdbx_strand_id
1 'polypeptide(L)'
;MVPTAVFTLHSWNSTENGSSIENEEWLAFLQRNMEELMAGQLDCLKNTNLVSVVIAPLRNYNASPKVLEYVANMLALPFVVTGPSEKEVENIEEVYLEAKVLPNLIYASKIIARNKNCPSRSTTPSAFGEGDMQYQSVSELSSDELQALEAICLLICYLVHCNEDFLIQFCDAVAILNAVTLLQQFLLLGRRKLRVVTDYLAIFNLILQQLPENADLVEQIILGTSTGDNPVDLSILLTHPSSVVRFRTCELIRQLTSVKQNTQLTTLSPKLEQNLNLLLSDSSNSVHMAAEEVLQHLKKLTIPKHSE
;
A
#
# COMPACT_ATOMS: atom_id res chain seq x y z
N MET A 1 27.72 7.10 14.07
CA MET A 1 26.39 7.46 14.59
C MET A 1 25.79 8.48 13.64
N VAL A 2 25.02 7.99 12.67
CA VAL A 2 24.28 8.84 11.74
C VAL A 2 23.02 9.32 12.48
N PRO A 3 22.69 10.62 12.49
CA PRO A 3 21.49 11.09 13.14
C PRO A 3 20.26 10.57 12.38
N THR A 4 19.48 9.71 13.04
CA THR A 4 18.12 9.35 12.60
C THR A 4 17.31 10.64 12.57
N ALA A 5 17.09 11.20 11.38
CA ALA A 5 16.20 12.34 11.21
C ALA A 5 14.80 11.90 11.63
N VAL A 6 14.37 12.38 12.80
CA VAL A 6 13.01 12.17 13.32
C VAL A 6 12.03 12.73 12.30
N PHE A 7 11.20 11.85 11.75
CA PHE A 7 10.08 12.17 10.88
C PHE A 7 9.17 13.18 11.59
N THR A 8 9.00 14.38 11.04
CA THR A 8 8.10 15.39 11.61
C THR A 8 7.05 15.81 10.58
N LEU A 9 5.78 15.77 10.99
CA LEU A 9 4.58 16.16 10.21
C LEU A 9 4.68 17.56 9.57
N HIS A 10 5.59 18.42 10.02
CA HIS A 10 5.70 19.81 9.57
C HIS A 10 6.06 19.96 8.09
N SER A 11 6.72 18.97 7.44
CA SER A 11 7.01 19.03 6.00
C SER A 11 5.77 18.81 5.12
N TRP A 12 4.66 18.34 5.70
CA TRP A 12 3.42 18.02 4.98
C TRP A 12 2.41 19.18 4.98
N ASN A 13 2.50 20.06 5.98
CA ASN A 13 1.52 21.15 6.19
C ASN A 13 1.72 22.38 5.26
N SER A 14 2.79 22.46 4.48
CA SER A 14 3.09 23.67 3.68
C SER A 14 2.33 23.79 2.35
N THR A 15 1.51 22.80 1.97
CA THR A 15 0.79 22.78 0.68
C THR A 15 -0.73 22.98 0.78
N GLU A 16 -1.25 23.40 1.93
CA GLU A 16 -2.69 23.75 2.08
C GLU A 16 -3.11 24.98 1.25
N ASN A 17 -2.15 25.77 0.75
CA ASN A 17 -2.41 26.73 -0.30
C ASN A 17 -2.39 26.00 -1.64
N GLY A 18 -3.54 25.43 -2.02
CA GLY A 18 -3.75 24.79 -3.32
C GLY A 18 -3.35 25.72 -4.46
N SER A 19 -2.10 25.60 -4.91
CA SER A 19 -1.67 26.19 -6.17
C SER A 19 -2.51 25.54 -7.26
N SER A 20 -3.08 26.37 -8.14
CA SER A 20 -3.68 25.89 -9.37
C SER A 20 -2.61 25.11 -10.13
N ILE A 21 -2.83 23.80 -10.29
CA ILE A 21 -1.94 22.95 -11.06
C ILE A 21 -2.43 22.94 -12.51
N GLU A 22 -1.54 23.31 -13.43
CA GLU A 22 -1.81 23.24 -14.86
C GLU A 22 -1.60 21.80 -15.33
N ASN A 23 -2.66 20.99 -15.21
CA ASN A 23 -2.59 19.54 -15.45
C ASN A 23 -2.00 19.20 -16.84
N GLU A 24 -2.35 19.95 -17.88
CA GLU A 24 -1.83 19.73 -19.23
C GLU A 24 -0.33 20.01 -19.34
N GLU A 25 0.17 21.08 -18.70
CA GLU A 25 1.60 21.39 -18.67
C GLU A 25 2.38 20.30 -17.92
N TRP A 26 1.82 19.82 -16.81
CA TRP A 26 2.40 18.70 -16.06
C TRP A 26 2.43 17.41 -16.87
N LEU A 27 1.37 17.10 -17.62
CA LEU A 27 1.34 15.92 -18.49
C LEU A 27 2.38 16.05 -19.60
N ALA A 28 2.51 17.22 -20.25
CA ALA A 28 3.52 17.45 -21.26
C ALA A 28 4.96 17.34 -20.69
N PHE A 29 5.19 17.90 -19.49
CA PHE A 29 6.46 17.77 -18.78
C PHE A 29 6.79 16.31 -18.48
N LEU A 30 5.86 15.55 -17.91
CA LEU A 30 6.07 14.14 -17.55
C LEU A 30 6.28 13.28 -18.79
N GLN A 31 5.49 13.47 -19.85
CA GLN A 31 5.64 12.75 -21.13
C GLN A 31 7.03 12.92 -21.71
N ARG A 32 7.51 14.15 -21.81
CA ARG A 32 8.85 14.44 -22.33
C ARG A 32 9.95 13.74 -21.51
N ASN A 33 9.87 13.80 -20.18
CA ASN A 33 10.85 13.14 -19.33
C ASN A 33 10.77 11.61 -19.47
N MET A 34 9.57 11.04 -19.59
CA MET A 34 9.40 9.61 -19.83
C MET A 34 10.01 9.16 -21.15
N GLU A 35 9.91 9.96 -22.22
CA GLU A 35 10.57 9.67 -23.50
C GLU A 35 12.10 9.62 -23.36
N GLU A 36 12.69 10.58 -22.64
CA GLU A 36 14.13 10.61 -22.36
C GLU A 36 14.57 9.39 -21.52
N LEU A 37 13.78 9.02 -20.51
CA LEU A 37 14.01 7.83 -19.67
C LEU A 37 13.91 6.52 -20.49
N MET A 38 12.92 6.41 -21.37
CA MET A 38 12.78 5.26 -22.28
C MET A 38 13.94 5.16 -23.28
N ALA A 39 14.60 6.28 -23.60
CA ALA A 39 15.83 6.31 -24.37
C ALA A 39 17.09 5.98 -23.54
N GLY A 40 16.94 5.62 -22.26
CA GLY A 40 18.02 5.22 -21.35
C GLY A 40 18.68 6.38 -20.60
N GLN A 41 18.14 7.60 -20.66
CA GLN A 41 18.72 8.76 -19.98
C GLN A 41 18.22 8.88 -18.54
N LEU A 42 18.84 8.13 -17.62
CA LEU A 42 18.37 8.00 -16.23
C LEU A 42 18.99 8.99 -15.25
N ASP A 43 19.95 9.82 -15.68
CA ASP A 43 20.69 10.73 -14.77
C ASP A 43 19.79 11.74 -14.06
N CYS A 44 18.65 12.07 -14.67
CA CYS A 44 17.67 12.97 -14.09
C CYS A 44 17.05 12.40 -12.79
N LEU A 45 16.91 11.08 -12.69
CA LEU A 45 16.37 10.40 -11.50
C LEU A 45 17.42 10.16 -10.41
N LYS A 46 18.71 10.37 -10.71
CA LYS A 46 19.80 10.40 -9.73
C LYS A 46 19.91 11.77 -9.02
N ASN A 47 18.99 12.70 -9.30
CA ASN A 47 18.98 14.05 -8.71
C ASN A 47 17.76 14.24 -7.81
N THR A 48 17.98 14.27 -6.49
CA THR A 48 16.95 14.43 -5.46
C THR A 48 16.09 15.69 -5.66
N ASN A 49 16.64 16.78 -6.17
CA ASN A 49 15.87 18.00 -6.43
C ASN A 49 14.85 17.80 -7.54
N LEU A 50 15.25 17.12 -8.63
CA LEU A 50 14.32 16.86 -9.73
C LEU A 50 13.26 15.85 -9.31
N VAL A 51 13.65 14.77 -8.62
CA VAL A 51 12.68 13.79 -8.09
C VAL A 51 11.69 14.49 -7.14
N SER A 52 12.14 15.42 -6.31
CA SER A 52 11.27 16.23 -5.45
C SER A 52 10.26 17.09 -6.22
N VAL A 53 10.65 17.62 -7.39
CA VAL A 53 9.72 18.31 -8.31
C VAL A 53 8.73 17.33 -8.91
N VAL A 54 9.20 16.18 -9.40
CA VAL A 54 8.37 15.15 -10.05
C VAL A 54 7.30 14.60 -9.10
N ILE A 55 7.61 14.43 -7.80
CA ILE A 55 6.63 13.93 -6.81
C ILE A 55 5.72 15.03 -6.23
N ALA A 56 5.98 16.31 -6.51
CA ALA A 56 5.17 17.39 -5.94
C ALA A 56 3.66 17.27 -6.25
N PRO A 57 3.21 16.83 -7.45
CA PRO A 57 1.79 16.58 -7.73
C PRO A 57 1.16 15.51 -6.85
N LEU A 58 1.92 14.55 -6.29
CA LEU A 58 1.41 13.50 -5.42
C LEU A 58 0.81 14.05 -4.11
N ARG A 59 1.12 15.30 -3.75
CA ARG A 59 0.57 16.01 -2.59
C ARG A 59 -0.47 17.06 -2.95
N ASN A 60 -0.80 17.25 -4.23
CA ASN A 60 -1.68 18.31 -4.68
C ASN A 60 -3.10 17.79 -4.93
N TYR A 61 -4.08 18.27 -4.15
CA TYR A 61 -5.49 17.93 -4.29
C TYR A 61 -6.10 18.25 -5.65
N ASN A 62 -5.52 19.18 -6.39
CA ASN A 62 -5.98 19.60 -7.71
C ASN A 62 -5.30 18.80 -8.84
N ALA A 63 -4.34 17.92 -8.52
CA ALA A 63 -3.73 17.04 -9.51
C ALA A 63 -4.77 16.04 -10.02
N SER A 64 -4.91 15.95 -11.33
CA SER A 64 -5.76 14.96 -11.97
C SER A 64 -5.21 13.55 -11.72
N PRO A 65 -6.08 12.53 -11.69
CA PRO A 65 -5.62 11.14 -11.61
C PRO A 65 -4.60 10.79 -12.69
N LYS A 66 -4.72 11.38 -13.88
CA LYS A 66 -3.80 11.14 -14.99
C LYS A 66 -2.39 11.66 -14.71
N VAL A 67 -2.26 12.83 -14.08
CA VAL A 67 -0.95 13.33 -13.63
C VAL A 67 -0.33 12.40 -12.59
N LEU A 68 -1.12 11.93 -11.61
CA LEU A 68 -0.65 10.99 -10.59
C LEU A 68 -0.18 9.66 -11.19
N GLU A 69 -0.93 9.13 -12.17
CA GLU A 69 -0.56 7.95 -12.96
C GLU A 69 0.78 8.15 -13.68
N TYR A 70 0.97 9.30 -14.34
CA TYR A 70 2.20 9.60 -15.08
C TYR A 70 3.41 9.78 -14.17
N VAL A 71 3.25 10.38 -12.99
CA VAL A 71 4.31 10.45 -11.98
C VAL A 71 4.72 9.04 -11.56
N ALA A 72 3.76 8.17 -11.21
CA ALA A 72 4.06 6.80 -10.82
C ALA A 72 4.73 6.00 -11.96
N ASN A 73 4.24 6.12 -13.20
CA ASN A 73 4.83 5.45 -14.35
C ASN A 73 6.24 5.94 -14.64
N MET A 74 6.49 7.26 -14.63
CA MET A 74 7.81 7.84 -14.82
C MET A 74 8.81 7.30 -13.79
N LEU A 75 8.41 7.26 -12.52
CA LEU A 75 9.26 6.75 -11.44
C LEU A 75 9.49 5.24 -11.51
N ALA A 76 8.61 4.49 -12.16
CA ALA A 76 8.77 3.05 -12.37
C ALA A 76 9.69 2.71 -13.56
N LEU A 77 9.93 3.64 -14.50
CA LEU A 77 10.68 3.39 -15.73
C LEU A 77 12.08 2.79 -15.52
N PRO A 78 12.92 3.27 -14.56
CA PRO A 78 14.26 2.72 -14.35
C PRO A 78 14.31 1.21 -14.13
N PHE A 79 13.22 0.63 -13.64
CA PHE A 79 13.14 -0.78 -13.24
C PHE A 79 12.60 -1.68 -14.36
N VAL A 80 12.14 -1.10 -15.47
CA VAL A 80 11.54 -1.84 -16.59
C VAL A 80 12.24 -1.58 -17.92
N VAL A 81 12.93 -0.45 -18.07
CA VAL A 81 13.72 -0.17 -19.27
C VAL A 81 14.99 -1.00 -19.25
N THR A 82 15.36 -1.54 -20.41
CA THR A 82 16.63 -2.25 -20.58
C THR A 82 17.77 -1.25 -20.62
N GLY A 83 18.85 -1.48 -19.87
CA GLY A 83 20.03 -0.61 -19.92
C GLY A 83 20.68 -0.26 -18.59
N PRO A 84 19.94 0.07 -17.51
CA PRO A 84 20.58 0.46 -16.26
C PRO A 84 21.39 -0.69 -15.68
N SER A 85 22.60 -0.38 -15.23
CA SER A 85 23.35 -1.30 -14.37
C SER A 85 22.72 -1.39 -12.99
N GLU A 86 22.98 -2.49 -12.26
CA GLU A 86 22.50 -2.67 -10.87
C GLU A 86 22.88 -1.46 -9.99
N LYS A 87 24.11 -0.96 -10.11
CA LYS A 87 24.59 0.23 -9.40
C LYS A 87 23.80 1.50 -9.74
N GLU A 88 23.33 1.65 -10.97
CA GLU A 88 22.50 2.81 -11.33
C GLU A 88 21.11 2.72 -10.73
N VAL A 89 20.54 1.51 -10.66
CA VAL A 89 19.27 1.26 -9.97
C VAL A 89 19.42 1.58 -8.48
N GLU A 90 20.48 1.11 -7.83
CA GLU A 90 20.79 1.40 -6.42
C GLU A 90 20.86 2.92 -6.15
N ASN A 91 21.57 3.68 -6.99
CA ASN A 91 21.66 5.15 -6.84
C ASN A 91 20.27 5.83 -6.97
N ILE A 92 19.41 5.32 -7.85
CA ILE A 92 18.05 5.86 -8.01
C ILE A 92 17.20 5.52 -6.79
N GLU A 93 17.32 4.31 -6.26
CA GLU A 93 16.64 3.88 -5.03
C GLU A 93 17.05 4.75 -3.83
N GLU A 94 18.35 5.06 -3.67
CA GLU A 94 18.84 5.98 -2.64
C GLU A 94 18.18 7.36 -2.74
N VAL A 95 18.08 7.91 -3.96
CA VAL A 95 17.41 9.18 -4.21
C VAL A 95 15.91 9.09 -3.89
N TYR A 96 15.26 7.97 -4.21
CA TYR A 96 13.85 7.75 -3.91
C TYR A 96 13.59 7.65 -2.40
N LEU A 97 14.50 7.01 -1.66
CA LEU A 97 14.48 6.96 -0.19
C LEU A 97 14.66 8.35 0.42
N GLU A 98 15.61 9.15 -0.09
CA GLU A 98 15.90 10.51 0.36
C GLU A 98 14.73 11.45 0.08
N ALA A 99 14.18 11.42 -1.15
CA ALA A 99 13.06 12.24 -1.57
C ALA A 99 11.71 11.78 -0.98
N LYS A 100 11.67 10.65 -0.24
CA LYS A 100 10.46 10.07 0.34
C LYS A 100 9.39 9.77 -0.70
N VAL A 101 9.78 9.18 -1.83
CA VAL A 101 8.87 8.82 -2.92
C VAL A 101 7.72 7.95 -2.41
N LEU A 102 8.00 6.92 -1.61
CA LEU A 102 6.99 5.99 -1.13
C LEU A 102 5.92 6.64 -0.22
N PRO A 103 6.27 7.42 0.82
CA PRO A 103 5.26 8.17 1.58
C PRO A 103 4.38 9.08 0.72
N ASN A 104 4.94 9.72 -0.30
CA ASN A 104 4.18 10.57 -1.22
C ASN A 104 3.21 9.74 -2.09
N LEU A 105 3.59 8.53 -2.50
CA LEU A 105 2.70 7.61 -3.22
C LEU A 105 1.51 7.17 -2.34
N ILE A 106 1.74 6.88 -1.05
CA ILE A 106 0.65 6.56 -0.11
C ILE A 106 -0.29 7.75 0.07
N TYR A 107 0.25 8.97 0.13
CA TYR A 107 -0.58 10.17 0.20
C TYR A 107 -1.40 10.41 -1.06
N ALA A 108 -0.83 10.20 -2.25
CA ALA A 108 -1.57 10.28 -3.50
C ALA A 108 -2.76 9.31 -3.52
N SER A 109 -2.61 8.11 -2.96
CA SER A 109 -3.73 7.18 -2.78
C SER A 109 -4.83 7.73 -1.87
N LYS A 110 -4.49 8.49 -0.80
CA LYS A 110 -5.48 9.22 0.01
C LYS A 110 -6.21 10.29 -0.83
N ILE A 111 -5.47 11.06 -1.64
CA ILE A 111 -6.07 12.09 -2.52
C ILE A 111 -7.04 11.47 -3.52
N ILE A 112 -6.69 10.33 -4.13
CA ILE A 112 -7.55 9.60 -5.08
C ILE A 112 -8.83 9.11 -4.38
N ALA A 113 -8.70 8.58 -3.17
CA ALA A 113 -9.81 8.01 -2.41
C ALA A 113 -10.61 9.03 -1.59
N ARG A 114 -10.29 10.33 -1.66
CA ARG A 114 -10.99 11.34 -0.85
C ARG A 114 -12.44 11.52 -1.28
N ASN A 115 -13.32 11.77 -0.32
CA ASN A 115 -14.69 12.15 -0.60
C ASN A 115 -14.75 13.58 -1.15
N LYS A 116 -15.07 13.72 -2.44
CA LYS A 116 -15.15 15.01 -3.14
C LYS A 116 -16.34 15.87 -2.70
N ASN A 117 -17.35 15.27 -2.07
CA ASN A 117 -18.57 15.94 -1.64
C ASN A 117 -18.48 16.49 -0.20
N CYS A 118 -17.38 16.21 0.51
CA CYS A 118 -17.14 16.78 1.82
C CYS A 118 -16.38 18.11 1.63
N PRO A 119 -17.02 19.28 1.87
CA PRO A 119 -16.29 20.53 1.81
C PRO A 119 -15.20 20.51 2.87
N SER A 120 -13.95 20.69 2.45
CA SER A 120 -12.81 20.91 3.33
C SER A 120 -13.21 21.98 4.35
N ARG A 121 -13.41 21.57 5.62
CA ARG A 121 -13.83 22.48 6.68
C ARG A 121 -12.77 23.56 6.83
N SER A 122 -13.15 24.79 6.51
CA SER A 122 -12.66 26.08 7.03
C SER A 122 -11.34 26.08 7.82
N THR A 123 -10.31 26.70 7.24
CA THR A 123 -9.40 27.76 7.77
C THR A 123 -9.21 27.99 9.29
N THR A 124 -9.34 26.98 10.14
CA THR A 124 -8.82 27.03 11.52
C THR A 124 -7.72 25.99 11.65
N PRO A 125 -6.46 26.39 11.89
CA PRO A 125 -5.40 25.45 12.17
C PRO A 125 -5.69 24.83 13.54
N SER A 126 -6.25 23.62 13.57
CA SER A 126 -6.20 22.80 14.77
C SER A 126 -4.74 22.43 14.99
N ALA A 127 -4.20 22.84 16.12
CA ALA A 127 -2.80 22.63 16.49
C ALA A 127 -2.40 21.15 16.66
N PHE A 128 -3.33 20.21 16.44
CA PHE A 128 -3.12 18.77 16.49
C PHE A 128 -4.08 18.06 15.52
N GLY A 129 -3.53 17.42 14.48
CA GLY A 129 -4.21 16.45 13.61
C GLY A 129 -4.87 17.04 12.36
N GLU A 130 -4.54 16.48 11.19
CA GLU A 130 -5.38 16.54 9.98
C GLU A 130 -6.82 16.20 10.40
N GLY A 131 -7.80 17.02 10.02
CA GLY A 131 -9.20 16.63 10.13
C GLY A 131 -9.40 15.33 9.35
N ASP A 132 -9.91 14.30 10.02
CA ASP A 132 -10.04 12.93 9.52
C ASP A 132 -10.56 12.92 8.07
N MET A 133 -9.67 12.65 7.11
CA MET A 133 -10.02 12.69 5.69
C MET A 133 -11.01 11.56 5.42
N GLN A 134 -12.26 11.94 5.16
CA GLN A 134 -13.29 10.95 4.86
C GLN A 134 -13.06 10.38 3.46
N TYR A 135 -12.91 9.06 3.36
CA TYR A 135 -12.77 8.37 2.09
C TYR A 135 -14.14 8.15 1.43
N GLN A 136 -14.21 8.30 0.10
CA GLN A 136 -15.36 7.85 -0.68
C GLN A 136 -15.41 6.32 -0.72
N SER A 137 -16.56 5.75 -1.07
CA SER A 137 -16.62 4.29 -1.26
C SER A 137 -15.74 3.90 -2.44
N VAL A 138 -14.98 2.81 -2.36
CA VAL A 138 -14.17 2.33 -3.49
C VAL A 138 -15.00 1.94 -4.71
N SER A 139 -16.31 1.76 -4.54
CA SER A 139 -17.27 1.59 -5.62
C SER A 139 -17.49 2.88 -6.44
N GLU A 140 -17.19 4.04 -5.87
CA GLU A 140 -17.40 5.37 -6.48
C GLU A 140 -16.16 5.85 -7.26
N LEU A 141 -15.00 5.21 -7.08
CA LEU A 141 -13.80 5.52 -7.86
C LEU A 141 -14.05 5.34 -9.36
N SER A 142 -13.70 6.34 -10.15
CA SER A 142 -13.73 6.34 -11.61
C SER A 142 -12.66 5.44 -12.23
N SER A 143 -12.74 5.21 -13.54
CA SER A 143 -11.73 4.40 -14.26
C SER A 143 -10.34 5.02 -14.17
N ASP A 144 -10.24 6.35 -14.30
CA ASP A 144 -8.96 7.07 -14.27
C ASP A 144 -8.33 7.04 -12.88
N GLU A 145 -9.16 7.20 -11.83
CA GLU A 145 -8.72 7.05 -10.43
C GLU A 145 -8.22 5.64 -10.13
N LEU A 146 -8.94 4.62 -10.60
CA LEU A 146 -8.51 3.23 -10.46
C LEU A 146 -7.22 2.93 -11.24
N GLN A 147 -7.03 3.55 -12.40
CA GLN A 147 -5.82 3.38 -13.20
C GLN A 147 -4.60 4.03 -12.54
N ALA A 148 -4.77 5.25 -12.03
CA ALA A 148 -3.75 5.93 -11.25
C ALA A 148 -3.37 5.14 -10.00
N LEU A 149 -4.38 4.66 -9.26
CA LEU A 149 -4.17 3.82 -8.08
C LEU A 149 -3.40 2.54 -8.41
N GLU A 150 -3.74 1.85 -9.50
CA GLU A 150 -3.03 0.64 -9.92
C GLU A 150 -1.55 0.92 -10.23
N ALA A 151 -1.24 2.03 -10.94
CA ALA A 151 0.15 2.43 -11.23
C ALA A 151 0.93 2.76 -9.94
N ILE A 152 0.30 3.48 -9.02
CA ILE A 152 0.86 3.81 -7.70
C ILE A 152 1.13 2.55 -6.88
N CYS A 153 0.13 1.66 -6.76
CA CYS A 153 0.26 0.41 -5.99
C CYS A 153 1.34 -0.49 -6.55
N LEU A 154 1.45 -0.58 -7.88
CA LEU A 154 2.51 -1.35 -8.52
C LEU A 154 3.90 -0.83 -8.14
N LEU A 155 4.11 0.49 -8.22
CA LEU A 155 5.39 1.08 -7.85
C LEU A 155 5.69 0.88 -6.36
N ILE A 156 4.71 1.09 -5.48
CA ILE A 156 4.88 0.82 -4.04
C ILE A 156 5.29 -0.64 -3.84
N CYS A 157 4.56 -1.59 -4.45
CA CYS A 157 4.82 -3.02 -4.32
C CYS A 157 6.24 -3.36 -4.77
N TYR A 158 6.69 -2.82 -5.91
CA TYR A 158 8.07 -3.01 -6.37
C TYR A 158 9.08 -2.49 -5.34
N LEU A 159 8.96 -1.21 -4.92
CA LEU A 159 9.93 -0.57 -4.04
C LEU A 159 10.10 -1.32 -2.72
N VAL A 160 8.99 -1.71 -2.07
CA VAL A 160 9.09 -2.43 -0.78
C VAL A 160 9.68 -3.83 -0.90
N HIS A 161 9.60 -4.46 -2.07
CA HIS A 161 10.22 -5.77 -2.32
C HIS A 161 11.69 -5.67 -2.72
N CYS A 162 12.15 -4.51 -3.19
CA CYS A 162 13.54 -4.28 -3.61
C CYS A 162 14.45 -3.91 -2.44
N ASN A 163 13.97 -3.09 -1.49
CA ASN A 163 14.76 -2.63 -0.37
C ASN A 163 13.92 -2.49 0.91
N GLU A 164 14.39 -3.09 2.00
CA GLU A 164 13.72 -3.09 3.32
C GLU A 164 13.47 -1.67 3.86
N ASP A 165 14.33 -0.69 3.53
CA ASP A 165 14.12 0.71 3.94
C ASP A 165 12.83 1.30 3.35
N PHE A 166 12.40 0.85 2.16
CA PHE A 166 11.09 1.23 1.61
C PHE A 166 9.95 0.55 2.37
N LEU A 167 10.11 -0.69 2.79
CA LEU A 167 9.12 -1.40 3.60
C LEU A 167 8.93 -0.71 4.97
N ILE A 168 10.02 -0.26 5.59
CA ILE A 168 9.98 0.57 6.81
C ILE A 168 9.25 1.89 6.54
N GLN A 169 9.59 2.60 5.45
CA GLN A 169 8.88 3.84 5.08
C GLN A 169 7.39 3.60 4.80
N PHE A 170 7.01 2.43 4.31
CA PHE A 170 5.61 2.06 4.10
C PHE A 170 4.87 1.97 5.44
N CYS A 171 5.40 1.22 6.40
CA CYS A 171 4.82 1.11 7.74
C CYS A 171 4.66 2.49 8.41
N ASP A 172 5.72 3.30 8.38
CA ASP A 172 5.73 4.66 8.92
C ASP A 172 4.67 5.55 8.24
N ALA A 173 4.62 5.54 6.90
CA ALA A 173 3.67 6.34 6.15
C ALA A 173 2.22 5.94 6.45
N VAL A 174 1.91 4.64 6.54
CA VAL A 174 0.55 4.19 6.86
C VAL A 174 0.14 4.65 8.26
N ALA A 175 1.03 4.54 9.25
CA ALA A 175 0.76 4.99 10.61
C ALA A 175 0.58 6.51 10.69
N ILE A 176 1.48 7.28 10.10
CA ILE A 176 1.51 8.74 10.21
C ILE A 176 0.37 9.39 9.43
N LEU A 177 0.00 8.81 8.28
CA LEU A 177 -1.11 9.29 7.47
C LEU A 177 -2.46 8.72 7.88
N ASN A 178 -2.52 7.90 8.93
CA ASN A 178 -3.74 7.19 9.35
C ASN A 178 -4.42 6.48 8.15
N ALA A 179 -3.63 5.74 7.36
CA ALA A 179 -4.09 5.14 6.11
C ALA A 179 -4.68 3.72 6.30
N VAL A 180 -4.91 3.27 7.54
CA VAL A 180 -5.46 1.93 7.84
C VAL A 180 -6.80 1.70 7.13
N THR A 181 -7.76 2.61 7.31
CA THR A 181 -9.09 2.51 6.70
C THR A 181 -9.03 2.59 5.16
N LEU A 182 -8.06 3.34 4.62
CA LEU A 182 -7.82 3.40 3.18
C LEU A 182 -7.38 2.04 2.63
N LEU A 183 -6.42 1.39 3.30
CA LEU A 183 -5.91 0.09 2.88
C LEU A 183 -6.97 -1.02 3.04
N GLN A 184 -7.80 -0.95 4.08
CA GLN A 184 -8.99 -1.81 4.24
C GLN A 184 -9.92 -1.70 3.04
N GLN A 185 -10.22 -0.47 2.62
CA GLN A 185 -11.05 -0.20 1.46
C GLN A 185 -10.44 -0.76 0.16
N PHE A 186 -9.14 -0.63 -0.03
CA PHE A 186 -8.47 -1.16 -1.22
C PHE A 186 -8.51 -2.68 -1.33
N LEU A 187 -8.55 -3.42 -0.21
CA LEU A 187 -8.75 -4.87 -0.23
C LEU A 187 -10.12 -5.29 -0.79
N LEU A 188 -11.10 -4.38 -0.84
CA LEU A 188 -12.43 -4.62 -1.41
C LEU A 188 -12.48 -4.41 -2.93
N LEU A 189 -11.39 -3.95 -3.57
CA LEU A 189 -11.32 -3.69 -5.00
C LEU A 189 -11.17 -4.94 -5.88
N GLY A 190 -11.18 -6.16 -5.32
CA GLY A 190 -10.78 -7.39 -6.03
C GLY A 190 -11.51 -7.65 -7.36
N ARG A 191 -12.77 -7.22 -7.46
CA ARG A 191 -13.56 -7.32 -8.72
C ARG A 191 -13.23 -6.27 -9.77
N ARG A 192 -12.76 -5.08 -9.36
CA ARG A 192 -12.52 -3.93 -10.26
C ARG A 192 -11.04 -3.78 -10.62
N LYS A 193 -10.16 -4.02 -9.64
CA LYS A 193 -8.70 -3.91 -9.76
C LYS A 193 -8.04 -5.01 -8.92
N LEU A 194 -7.96 -6.21 -9.50
CA LEU A 194 -7.35 -7.37 -8.87
C LEU A 194 -5.91 -7.11 -8.41
N ARG A 195 -5.13 -6.40 -9.23
CA ARG A 195 -3.72 -6.11 -8.98
C ARG A 195 -3.49 -5.36 -7.68
N VAL A 196 -4.31 -4.34 -7.41
CA VAL A 196 -4.26 -3.57 -6.16
C VAL A 196 -4.41 -4.48 -4.94
N VAL A 197 -5.40 -5.38 -4.96
CA VAL A 197 -5.62 -6.34 -3.86
C VAL A 197 -4.46 -7.30 -3.71
N THR A 198 -3.97 -7.87 -4.82
CA THR A 198 -2.86 -8.82 -4.76
C THR A 198 -1.58 -8.15 -4.25
N ASP A 199 -1.29 -6.92 -4.69
CA ASP A 199 -0.10 -6.18 -4.32
C ASP A 199 -0.12 -5.86 -2.82
N TYR A 200 -1.21 -5.30 -2.28
CA TYR A 200 -1.30 -5.07 -0.84
C TYR A 200 -1.24 -6.35 -0.01
N LEU A 201 -1.86 -7.45 -0.47
CA LEU A 201 -1.69 -8.74 0.21
C LEU A 201 -0.23 -9.22 0.21
N ALA A 202 0.53 -8.98 -0.86
CA ALA A 202 1.97 -9.30 -0.87
C ALA A 202 2.74 -8.42 0.11
N ILE A 203 2.48 -7.12 0.13
CA ILE A 203 3.11 -6.19 1.07
C ILE A 203 2.83 -6.61 2.51
N PHE A 204 1.59 -6.97 2.87
CA PHE A 204 1.26 -7.40 4.23
C PHE A 204 1.95 -8.70 4.63
N ASN A 205 2.04 -9.69 3.73
CA ASN A 205 2.84 -10.89 3.99
C ASN A 205 4.33 -10.54 4.13
N LEU A 206 4.84 -9.60 3.34
CA LEU A 206 6.23 -9.15 3.44
C LEU A 206 6.53 -8.49 4.78
N ILE A 207 5.63 -7.62 5.27
CA ILE A 207 5.75 -6.99 6.59
C ILE A 207 5.84 -8.06 7.68
N LEU A 208 4.93 -9.04 7.69
CA LEU A 208 4.95 -10.09 8.71
C LEU A 208 6.18 -10.99 8.65
N GLN A 209 6.78 -11.13 7.46
CA GLN A 209 7.97 -11.93 7.25
C GLN A 209 9.26 -11.20 7.64
N GLN A 210 9.38 -9.91 7.30
CA GLN A 210 10.63 -9.15 7.45
C GLN A 210 10.62 -8.19 8.64
N LEU A 211 9.46 -7.60 8.95
CA LEU A 211 9.27 -6.63 10.05
C LEU A 211 8.16 -7.11 11.02
N PRO A 212 8.34 -8.26 11.70
CA PRO A 212 7.33 -8.82 12.60
C PRO A 212 6.91 -7.87 13.74
N GLU A 213 7.76 -6.91 14.11
CA GLU A 213 7.45 -5.80 15.03
C GLU A 213 6.30 -4.91 14.55
N ASN A 214 6.04 -4.86 13.24
CA ASN A 214 4.93 -4.12 12.64
C ASN A 214 3.68 -5.00 12.44
N ALA A 215 3.62 -6.20 13.01
CA ALA A 215 2.44 -7.08 12.89
C ALA A 215 1.14 -6.42 13.38
N ASP A 216 1.22 -5.52 14.37
CA ASP A 216 0.08 -4.76 14.89
C ASP A 216 -0.60 -3.91 13.81
N LEU A 217 0.19 -3.33 12.91
CA LEU A 217 -0.34 -2.55 11.79
C LEU A 217 -1.12 -3.44 10.83
N VAL A 218 -0.56 -4.59 10.46
CA VAL A 218 -1.23 -5.55 9.57
C VAL A 218 -2.49 -6.12 10.23
N GLU A 219 -2.42 -6.43 11.52
CA GLU A 219 -3.58 -6.87 12.31
C GLU A 219 -4.69 -5.81 12.29
N GLN A 220 -4.35 -4.54 12.51
CA GLN A 220 -5.31 -3.44 12.49
C GLN A 220 -5.99 -3.31 11.12
N ILE A 221 -5.22 -3.40 10.04
CA ILE A 221 -5.75 -3.34 8.68
C ILE A 221 -6.69 -4.53 8.43
N ILE A 222 -6.30 -5.75 8.81
CA ILE A 222 -7.05 -6.95 8.43
C ILE A 222 -8.25 -7.22 9.35
N LEU A 223 -8.07 -7.05 10.66
CA LEU A 223 -9.06 -7.40 11.69
C LEU A 223 -9.81 -6.21 12.27
N GLY A 224 -9.46 -4.97 11.90
CA GLY A 224 -10.18 -3.77 12.33
C GLY A 224 -10.19 -3.58 13.84
N THR A 225 -9.06 -3.86 14.51
CA THR A 225 -8.97 -3.90 15.99
C THR A 225 -9.02 -2.53 16.68
N SER A 226 -9.04 -1.44 15.90
CA SER A 226 -9.20 -0.07 16.40
C SER A 226 -10.66 0.36 16.38
N THR A 227 -11.09 1.02 17.46
CA THR A 227 -12.46 1.52 17.65
C THR A 227 -12.87 2.48 16.52
N GLY A 228 -13.65 1.99 15.56
CA GLY A 228 -14.22 2.80 14.47
C GLY A 228 -14.05 2.22 13.07
N ASP A 229 -13.16 1.25 12.88
CA ASP A 229 -12.89 0.64 11.59
C ASP A 229 -13.81 -0.58 11.31
N ASN A 230 -14.25 -0.72 10.06
CA ASN A 230 -14.96 -1.93 9.63
C ASN A 230 -13.93 -3.00 9.25
N PRO A 231 -13.89 -4.16 9.93
CA PRO A 231 -12.94 -5.21 9.63
C PRO A 231 -13.11 -5.71 8.19
N VAL A 232 -12.00 -6.12 7.56
CA VAL A 232 -12.06 -6.78 6.27
C VAL A 232 -12.69 -8.14 6.46
N ASP A 233 -13.82 -8.41 5.80
CA ASP A 233 -14.39 -9.76 5.79
C ASP A 233 -13.47 -10.69 5.00
N LEU A 234 -12.57 -11.37 5.70
CA LEU A 234 -11.62 -12.34 5.14
C LEU A 234 -12.30 -13.38 4.25
N SER A 235 -13.59 -13.66 4.47
CA SER A 235 -14.38 -14.55 3.62
C SER A 235 -14.40 -14.10 2.17
N ILE A 236 -14.45 -12.78 1.91
CA ILE A 236 -14.45 -12.21 0.57
C ILE A 236 -13.12 -12.52 -0.15
N LEU A 237 -12.02 -12.52 0.59
CA LEU A 237 -10.69 -12.82 0.05
C LEU A 237 -10.46 -14.33 -0.12
N LEU A 238 -10.86 -15.14 0.87
CA LEU A 238 -10.75 -16.60 0.82
C LEU A 238 -11.66 -17.24 -0.24
N THR A 239 -12.79 -16.61 -0.58
CA THR A 239 -13.71 -17.10 -1.64
C THR A 239 -13.52 -16.37 -2.97
N HIS A 240 -12.47 -15.54 -3.09
CA HIS A 240 -12.22 -14.74 -4.27
C HIS A 240 -11.94 -15.62 -5.50
N PRO A 241 -12.39 -15.29 -6.73
CA PRO A 241 -12.16 -16.11 -7.92
C PRO A 241 -10.68 -16.35 -8.29
N SER A 242 -9.81 -15.39 -7.97
CA SER A 242 -8.36 -15.51 -8.19
C SER A 242 -7.70 -16.40 -7.13
N SER A 243 -7.03 -17.47 -7.59
CA SER A 243 -6.24 -18.36 -6.71
C SER A 243 -5.10 -17.63 -6.00
N VAL A 244 -4.52 -16.60 -6.63
CA VAL A 244 -3.45 -15.79 -6.04
C VAL A 244 -3.95 -15.05 -4.80
N VAL A 245 -5.16 -14.50 -4.84
CA VAL A 245 -5.77 -13.82 -3.68
C VAL A 245 -5.98 -14.83 -2.57
N ARG A 246 -6.63 -15.97 -2.86
CA ARG A 246 -6.89 -17.02 -1.86
C ARG A 246 -5.60 -17.52 -1.21
N PHE A 247 -4.59 -17.85 -2.01
CA PHE A 247 -3.28 -18.29 -1.54
C PHE A 247 -2.61 -17.24 -0.62
N ARG A 248 -2.51 -15.98 -1.07
CA ARG A 248 -1.89 -14.91 -0.27
C ARG A 248 -2.67 -14.61 1.01
N THR A 249 -3.99 -14.79 1.01
CA THR A 249 -4.82 -14.68 2.22
C THR A 249 -4.58 -15.84 3.18
N CYS A 250 -4.41 -17.08 2.71
CA CYS A 250 -4.00 -18.20 3.56
C CYS A 250 -2.64 -17.92 4.22
N GLU A 251 -1.64 -17.51 3.44
CA GLU A 251 -0.32 -17.15 3.98
C GLU A 251 -0.41 -16.03 5.02
N LEU A 252 -1.21 -15.00 4.75
CA LEU A 252 -1.41 -13.88 5.66
C LEU A 252 -1.96 -14.34 7.02
N ILE A 253 -2.98 -15.20 7.01
CA ILE A 253 -3.57 -15.77 8.23
C ILE A 253 -2.53 -16.61 8.99
N ARG A 254 -1.78 -17.46 8.28
CA ARG A 254 -0.73 -18.31 8.86
C ARG A 254 0.34 -17.46 9.55
N GLN A 255 0.82 -16.42 8.88
CA GLN A 255 1.87 -15.55 9.38
C GLN A 255 1.38 -14.71 10.56
N LEU A 256 0.18 -14.09 10.46
CA LEU A 256 -0.40 -13.32 11.56
C LEU A 256 -0.50 -14.14 12.84
N THR A 257 -0.98 -15.38 12.74
CA THR A 257 -1.12 -16.28 13.89
C THR A 257 0.19 -16.86 14.40
N SER A 258 1.23 -16.89 13.56
CA SER A 258 2.58 -17.30 13.96
C SER A 258 3.33 -16.20 14.71
N VAL A 259 3.26 -14.95 14.21
CA VAL A 259 3.97 -13.80 14.78
C VAL A 259 3.28 -13.31 16.04
N LYS A 260 1.94 -13.28 16.03
CA LYS A 260 1.12 -12.88 17.16
C LYS A 260 0.15 -14.01 17.49
N GLN A 261 0.09 -14.42 18.75
CA GLN A 261 -1.01 -15.28 19.21
C GLN A 261 -2.31 -14.46 19.21
N ASN A 262 -2.89 -14.31 18.02
CA ASN A 262 -4.06 -13.47 17.82
C ASN A 262 -5.31 -14.23 18.26
N THR A 263 -5.84 -13.89 19.42
CA THR A 263 -6.99 -14.58 20.02
C THR A 263 -8.23 -14.60 19.12
N GLN A 264 -8.41 -13.60 18.23
CA GLN A 264 -9.53 -13.55 17.28
C GLN A 264 -9.36 -14.55 16.13
N LEU A 265 -8.13 -14.76 15.65
CA LEU A 265 -7.85 -15.76 14.62
C LEU A 265 -7.65 -17.16 15.20
N THR A 266 -7.10 -17.29 16.41
CA THR A 266 -6.96 -18.59 17.09
C THR A 266 -8.29 -19.13 17.57
N THR A 267 -9.24 -18.26 17.93
CA THR A 267 -10.63 -18.64 18.14
C THR A 267 -11.34 -18.59 16.79
N LEU A 268 -11.05 -19.58 15.94
CA LEU A 268 -11.62 -19.73 14.59
C LEU A 268 -13.12 -19.38 14.60
N SER A 269 -13.48 -18.27 13.95
CA SER A 269 -14.90 -18.04 13.71
C SER A 269 -15.42 -19.19 12.83
N PRO A 270 -16.62 -19.73 13.08
CA PRO A 270 -17.16 -20.84 12.29
C PRO A 270 -17.16 -20.55 10.78
N LYS A 271 -17.35 -19.27 10.41
CA LYS A 271 -17.29 -18.78 9.04
C LYS A 271 -15.87 -18.91 8.44
N LEU A 272 -14.84 -18.51 9.19
CA LEU A 272 -13.44 -18.63 8.76
C LEU A 272 -13.03 -20.09 8.60
N GLU A 273 -13.39 -20.95 9.57
CA GLU A 273 -13.13 -22.39 9.51
C GLU A 273 -13.82 -23.03 8.30
N GLN A 274 -15.09 -22.70 8.06
CA GLN A 274 -15.82 -23.20 6.90
C GLN A 274 -15.13 -22.81 5.59
N ASN A 275 -14.74 -21.53 5.44
CA ASN A 275 -14.07 -21.06 4.23
C ASN A 275 -12.72 -21.77 4.01
N LEU A 276 -11.91 -21.94 5.05
CA LEU A 276 -10.64 -22.66 4.95
C LEU A 276 -10.83 -24.14 4.57
N ASN A 277 -11.83 -24.81 5.15
CA ASN A 277 -12.15 -26.20 4.79
C ASN A 277 -12.61 -26.34 3.33
N LEU A 278 -13.36 -25.36 2.79
CA LEU A 278 -13.73 -25.36 1.37
C LEU A 278 -12.49 -25.32 0.46
N LEU A 279 -11.44 -24.61 0.86
CA LEU A 279 -10.18 -24.52 0.11
C LEU A 279 -9.36 -25.82 0.07
N LEU A 280 -9.64 -26.79 0.94
CA LEU A 280 -9.07 -28.13 0.83
C LEU A 280 -9.54 -28.87 -0.44
N SER A 281 -10.58 -28.38 -1.10
CA SER A 281 -11.04 -28.89 -2.40
C SER A 281 -10.73 -27.94 -3.56
N ASP A 282 -9.87 -26.94 -3.36
CA ASP A 282 -9.53 -25.96 -4.40
C ASP A 282 -8.80 -26.61 -5.58
N SER A 283 -9.17 -26.17 -6.79
CA SER A 283 -8.51 -26.58 -8.05
C SER A 283 -7.02 -26.26 -8.11
N SER A 284 -6.56 -25.24 -7.36
CA SER A 284 -5.17 -24.81 -7.30
C SER A 284 -4.45 -25.54 -6.17
N ASN A 285 -3.49 -26.40 -6.52
CA ASN A 285 -2.71 -27.15 -5.54
C ASN A 285 -2.01 -26.24 -4.51
N SER A 286 -1.51 -25.07 -4.92
CA SER A 286 -0.91 -24.10 -3.98
C SER A 286 -1.90 -23.59 -2.93
N VAL A 287 -3.16 -23.37 -3.31
CA VAL A 287 -4.21 -22.91 -2.39
C VAL A 287 -4.61 -24.04 -1.45
N HIS A 288 -4.76 -25.26 -1.98
CA HIS A 288 -5.01 -26.45 -1.19
C HIS A 288 -3.95 -26.64 -0.08
N MET A 289 -2.67 -26.64 -0.46
CA MET A 289 -1.56 -26.81 0.47
C MET A 289 -1.53 -25.69 1.52
N ALA A 290 -1.67 -24.43 1.11
CA ALA A 290 -1.68 -23.30 2.05
C ALA A 290 -2.86 -23.36 3.03
N ALA A 291 -4.06 -23.75 2.57
CA ALA A 291 -5.22 -23.93 3.43
C ALA A 291 -5.04 -25.07 4.44
N GLU A 292 -4.45 -26.19 4.01
CA GLU A 292 -4.11 -27.30 4.89
C GLU A 292 -3.13 -26.86 5.98
N GLU A 293 -2.05 -26.17 5.60
CA GLU A 293 -1.05 -25.65 6.53
C GLU A 293 -1.65 -24.69 7.56
N VAL A 294 -2.51 -23.77 7.13
CA VAL A 294 -3.24 -22.85 8.03
C VAL A 294 -4.09 -23.64 9.03
N LEU A 295 -4.91 -24.59 8.56
CA LEU A 295 -5.78 -25.38 9.44
C LEU A 295 -4.98 -26.22 10.44
N GLN A 296 -3.88 -26.84 10.00
CA GLN A 296 -2.98 -27.58 10.89
C GLN A 296 -2.33 -26.65 11.93
N HIS A 297 -1.91 -25.45 11.52
CA HIS A 297 -1.31 -24.45 12.40
C HIS A 297 -2.31 -23.96 13.46
N LEU A 298 -3.52 -23.57 13.05
CA LEU A 298 -4.55 -23.09 13.97
C LEU A 298 -4.97 -24.15 14.98
N LYS A 299 -5.10 -25.42 14.56
CA LYS A 299 -5.38 -26.55 15.47
C LYS A 299 -4.30 -26.72 16.54
N LYS A 300 -3.01 -26.56 16.17
CA LYS A 300 -1.90 -26.62 17.14
C LYS A 300 -1.97 -25.50 18.18
N LEU A 301 -2.46 -24.32 17.79
CA LEU A 301 -2.61 -23.18 18.69
C LEU A 301 -3.83 -23.28 19.62
N THR A 302 -4.88 -24.01 19.23
CA THR A 302 -6.09 -24.20 20.05
C THR A 302 -5.97 -25.30 21.10
N ILE A 303 -4.99 -26.20 20.98
CA ILE A 303 -4.71 -27.20 22.01
C ILE A 303 -4.10 -26.47 23.22
N PRO A 304 -4.77 -26.44 24.40
CA PRO A 304 -4.22 -25.76 25.55
C PRO A 304 -2.87 -26.39 25.91
N LYS A 305 -1.84 -25.56 26.06
CA LYS A 305 -0.58 -25.95 26.70
C LYS A 305 -0.85 -26.28 28.17
N HIS A 306 -1.41 -27.45 28.44
CA HIS A 306 -1.48 -28.05 29.77
C HIS A 306 -0.72 -29.37 29.72
N SER A 307 0.59 -29.30 29.87
CA SER A 307 1.46 -30.29 30.57
C SER A 307 2.93 -29.95 30.29
N GLU A 308 3.49 -29.07 31.11
CA GLU A 308 4.83 -29.19 31.70
C GLU A 308 4.91 -28.25 32.91
#